data_AF-A0A967GTR7-F1
#
_entry.id   AF-A0A967GTR7-F1
#
_cell.length_a   1.000
_cell.length_b   1.000
_cell.length_c   1.000
_cell.angle_alpha   90.00
_cell.angle_beta   90.00
_cell.angle_gamma   90.00
#
_symmetry.space_group_name_H-M   'P 1'
#
loop_
_entity.id
_entity.type
_entity.pdbx_description
1 polymer ?
#
loop_
_entity_poly.entity_id
_entity_poly.type
_entity_poly.pdbx_seq_one_letter_code
_entity_poly.pdbx_strand_id
1 'polypeptide(L)' 'MPEIGISRDRHSLSHHNGDKEILEQLTRSDEFNVVQFAYFLDRLSEVEEGGGPLLDTTIALYGSGLSYGNSHGTTSLPL' A
#
# COMPACT_ATOMS: atom_id res chain seq x y z
N MET A 1 11.76 -1.82 -4.95
CA MET A 1 11.21 -2.81 -4.00
C MET A 1 11.94 -4.15 -4.20
N PRO A 2 13.13 -4.29 -3.61
CA PRO A 2 13.98 -5.48 -3.79
C PRO A 2 13.30 -6.80 -3.40
N GLU A 3 12.41 -6.76 -2.41
CA GLU A 3 11.68 -7.89 -1.84
C GLU A 3 10.84 -8.64 -2.88
N ILE A 4 10.38 -7.94 -3.92
CA ILE A 4 9.60 -8.49 -5.03
C ILE A 4 10.33 -8.40 -6.38
N GLY A 5 11.64 -8.13 -6.36
CA GLY A 5 12.48 -8.10 -7.56
C GLY A 5 12.26 -6.88 -8.46
N ILE A 6 11.72 -5.78 -7.94
CA ILE A 6 11.51 -4.54 -8.70
C ILE A 6 12.60 -3.52 -8.32
N SER A 7 13.44 -3.15 -9.29
CA SER A 7 14.55 -2.22 -9.09
C SER A 7 14.16 -0.75 -9.07
N ARG A 8 13.07 -0.38 -9.75
CA ARG A 8 12.52 0.98 -9.77
C ARG A 8 11.85 1.34 -8.43
N ASP A 9 11.89 2.61 -8.06
CA ASP A 9 11.14 3.14 -6.92
C ASP A 9 9.65 3.36 -7.28
N ARG A 10 8.79 3.40 -6.26
CA ARG A 10 7.33 3.52 -6.46
C ARG A 10 6.92 4.83 -7.13
N HIS A 11 7.60 5.95 -6.86
CA HIS A 11 7.27 7.22 -7.49
C HIS A 11 7.51 7.13 -9.00
N SER A 12 8.65 6.59 -9.43
CA SER A 12 8.95 6.34 -10.83
C SER A 12 7.93 5.40 -11.51
N LEU A 13 7.48 4.36 -10.81
CA LEU A 13 6.45 3.45 -11.34
C LEU A 13 5.09 4.13 -11.53
N SER A 14 4.75 5.12 -10.69
CA SER A 14 3.49 5.85 -10.83
C SER A 14 3.43 6.69 -12.12
N HIS A 15 4.57 7.06 -12.69
CA HIS A 15 4.71 7.76 -13.99
C HIS A 15 4.75 6.79 -15.18
N HIS A 16 3.78 5.87 -15.23
CA HIS A 16 3.79 4.76 -16.18
C HIS A 16 3.48 5.15 -17.63
N ASN A 17 2.85 6.31 -17.90
CA ASN A 17 2.48 6.79 -19.25
C ASN A 17 1.73 5.76 -20.13
N GLY A 18 0.99 4.84 -19.50
CA GLY A 18 0.29 3.75 -20.18
C GLY A 18 1.17 2.55 -20.60
N ASP A 19 2.45 2.55 -20.23
CA ASP A 19 3.35 1.41 -20.43
C ASP A 19 2.86 0.20 -19.61
N LYS A 20 2.64 -0.93 -20.30
CA LYS A 20 2.08 -2.14 -19.70
C LYS A 20 3.03 -2.80 -18.71
N GLU A 21 4.33 -2.80 -18.98
CA GLU A 21 5.32 -3.43 -18.10
C GLU A 21 5.45 -2.63 -16.80
N ILE A 22 5.49 -1.29 -16.91
CA ILE A 22 5.53 -0.41 -15.73
C ILE A 22 4.24 -0.55 -14.91
N LEU A 23 3.08 -0.65 -15.57
CA LEU A 23 1.80 -0.91 -14.90
C LEU A 23 1.81 -2.23 -14.13
N GLU A 24 2.28 -3.33 -14.73
CA GLU A 24 2.40 -4.61 -14.03
C GLU A 24 3.33 -4.54 -12.82
N GLN A 25 4.46 -3.85 -12.95
CA GLN A 25 5.36 -3.60 -11.83
C GLN A 25 4.71 -2.75 -10.72
N LEU A 26 3.95 -1.71 -11.10
CA LEU A 26 3.20 -0.87 -10.16
C LEU A 26 2.13 -1.69 -9.43
N THR A 27 1.37 -2.53 -10.14
CA THR A 27 0.37 -3.42 -9.55
C THR A 27 1.00 -4.37 -8.53
N ARG A 28 2.12 -5.02 -8.87
CA ARG A 28 2.83 -5.91 -7.94
C ARG A 28 3.37 -5.16 -6.72
N SER A 29 3.81 -3.92 -6.91
CA SER A 29 4.20 -3.02 -5.81
C SER A 29 3.02 -2.72 -4.89
N ASP A 30 1.86 -2.35 -5.45
CA ASP A 30 0.66 -2.03 -4.65
C ASP A 30 0.12 -3.27 -3.93
N GLU A 31 0.09 -4.44 -4.59
CA GLU A 31 -0.28 -5.72 -3.99
C GLU A 31 0.62 -6.05 -2.80
N PHE A 32 1.95 -5.93 -2.95
CA PHE A 32 2.89 -6.16 -1.86
C PHE A 32 2.59 -5.27 -0.65
N ASN A 33 2.35 -3.97 -0.87
CA ASN A 33 2.04 -3.05 0.23
C ASN A 33 0.72 -3.41 0.94
N VAL A 34 -0.31 -3.82 0.21
CA VAL A 34 -1.58 -4.29 0.81
C VAL A 34 -1.38 -5.58 1.61
N VAL A 35 -0.55 -6.51 1.12
CA VAL A 35 -0.21 -7.73 1.88
C VAL A 35 0.57 -7.40 3.16
N GLN A 36 1.51 -6.45 3.12
CA GLN A 36 2.21 -6.02 4.33
C GLN A 36 1.27 -5.32 5.32
N PHE A 37 0.30 -4.56 4.84
CA PHE A 37 -0.71 -3.94 5.70
C PHE A 37 -1.62 -5.00 6.35
N ALA A 38 -2.06 -6.02 5.60
CA ALA A 38 -2.80 -7.14 6.16
C ALA A 38 -1.99 -7.87 7.23
N TYR A 39 -0.72 -8.18 6.96
CA TYR A 39 0.19 -8.76 7.96
C TYR A 39 0.29 -7.90 9.22
N PHE A 40 0.39 -6.57 9.08
CA PHE A 40 0.40 -5.68 10.23
C PHE A 40 -0.90 -5.77 11.06
N LEU A 41 -2.07 -5.81 10.42
CA LEU A 41 -3.35 -5.99 11.11
C LEU A 41 -3.44 -7.35 11.80
N ASP A 42 -2.98 -8.42 11.16
CA ASP A 42 -2.92 -9.76 11.76
C ASP A 42 -2.04 -9.73 13.03
N ARG A 43 -0.87 -9.09 12.95
CA ARG A 43 0.00 -8.91 14.11
C ARG A 43 -0.65 -8.13 15.24
N LEU A 44 -1.44 -7.09 14.95
CA LEU A 44 -2.20 -6.37 15.98
C LEU A 44 -3.31 -7.24 16.59
N SER A 45 -3.90 -8.15 15.81
CA SER A 45 -4.94 -9.06 16.30
C SER A 45 -4.41 -10.17 17.21
N GLU A 46 -3.12 -10.49 17.12
CA GLU A 46 -2.47 -11.54 17.93
C GLU A 46 -1.82 -11.03 19.21
N VAL A 47 -1.57 -9.72 19.31
CA VAL A 47 -0.93 -9.12 20.48
C VAL A 47 -2.00 -8.79 21.51
N GLU A 48 -1.94 -9.41 22.68
CA GLU A 48 -2.87 -9.19 23.79
C GLU A 48 -2.44 -8.00 24.65
N GLU A 49 -3.31 -7.00 24.79
CA GLU A 49 -3.14 -5.85 25.71
C GLU A 49 -4.49 -5.45 26.32
N GLY A 50 -4.54 -5.22 27.63
CA GLY A 50 -5.75 -4.66 28.26
C GLY A 50 -6.97 -5.59 28.28
N GLY A 51 -6.77 -6.91 28.09
CA GLY A 51 -7.84 -7.91 28.15
C GLY A 51 -8.41 -8.35 26.79
N GLY A 52 -7.78 -7.94 25.69
CA GLY A 52 -8.07 -8.45 24.35
C GLY A 52 -6.98 -8.08 23.35
N PRO A 53 -7.20 -8.35 22.05
CA PRO A 53 -6.29 -7.94 20.99
C PRO A 53 -6.03 -6.43 20.96
N LEU A 54 -4.78 -6.03 20.75
CA LEU A 54 -4.37 -4.64 20.59
C LEU A 54 -5.11 -3.94 19.44
N LEU A 55 -5.52 -4.71 18.43
CA LEU A 55 -6.33 -4.22 17.33
C LEU A 55 -7.65 -3.58 17.81
N ASP A 56 -8.26 -4.08 18.88
CA ASP A 56 -9.56 -3.59 19.38
C ASP A 56 -9.50 -2.14 19.89
N THR A 57 -8.30 -1.64 20.22
CA THR A 57 -8.05 -0.28 20.71
C THR A 57 -7.23 0.56 19.73
N THR A 58 -6.97 0.06 18.52
CA THR A 58 -6.11 0.71 17.52
C THR A 58 -6.90 1.16 16.29
N ILE A 59 -6.64 2.39 15.82
CA ILE A 59 -7.10 2.85 14.50
C ILE A 59 -5.93 2.77 13.52
N ALA A 60 -6.10 2.02 12.44
CA ALA A 60 -5.15 1.94 11.33
C ALA A 60 -5.77 2.52 10.05
N LEU A 61 -5.05 3.42 9.37
CA LEU A 61 -5.48 4.05 8.12
C LEU A 61 -4.51 3.67 7.00
N TYR A 62 -5.04 3.23 5.87
CA TYR A 62 -4.28 2.93 4.65
C TYR A 62 -4.91 3.68 3.47
N GLY A 63 -4.14 4.57 2.85
CA GLY A 63 -4.65 5.48 1.83
C GLY A 63 -3.56 6.08 0.95
N SER A 64 -3.95 6.97 0.05
CA SER A 64 -3.05 7.64 -0.89
C SER A 64 -3.36 9.13 -0.96
N GLY A 65 -2.31 9.96 -1.00
CA GLY A 65 -2.45 11.41 -1.25
C GLY A 65 -2.81 11.75 -2.70
N LEU A 66 -2.89 10.75 -3.59
CA LEU A 66 -3.26 10.89 -5.00
C LEU A 66 -4.28 9.82 -5.39
N SER A 67 -5.29 10.19 -6.16
CA SER A 67 -6.28 9.26 -6.73
C SER A 67 -5.78 8.62 -8.02
N TYR A 68 -4.90 9.32 -8.74
CA TYR A 68 -4.24 8.78 -9.92
C TYR A 68 -2.80 9.29 -10.03
N GLY A 69 -1.84 8.41 -9.75
CA GLY A 69 -0.42 8.79 -9.64
C GLY A 69 0.16 9.38 -10.93
N ASN A 70 -0.17 8.80 -12.08
CA ASN A 70 0.43 9.16 -13.37
C ASN A 70 0.18 10.62 -13.78
N SER A 71 -0.99 11.18 -13.46
CA SER A 71 -1.31 12.58 -13.74
C SER A 71 -1.30 13.46 -12.49
N HIS A 72 -0.84 12.95 -11.35
CA HIS A 72 -1.01 13.58 -10.04
C HIS A 72 -2.46 14.04 -9.77
N GLY A 73 -3.43 13.17 -10.05
CA GLY A 73 -4.83 13.44 -9.73
C GLY A 73 -5.04 13.55 -8.22
N THR A 74 -5.67 14.65 -7.78
CA THR A 74 -5.95 14.96 -6.36
C THR A 74 -7.44 14.99 -6.01
N THR A 75 -8.31 14.62 -6.97
CA THR A 75 -9.75 14.56 -6.75
C THR A 75 -10.17 13.16 -6.33
N SER A 76 -11.19 13.02 -5.47
CA SER A 76 -11.68 11.72 -4.99
C SER A 76 -10.56 10.84 -4.41
N LEU A 77 -9.73 11.42 -3.54
CA LEU A 77 -8.63 10.69 -2.90
C LEU A 77 -9.17 9.51 -2.09
N PRO A 78 -8.51 8.35 -2.13
CA PRO A 78 -8.84 7.25 -1.22
C PRO A 78 -8.33 7.59 0.19
N LEU A 79 -9.22 8.26 0.93
CA LEU A 79 -9.57 8.21 2.35
C LEU A 79 -10.74 9.19 2.55
#